data_AF-A0A645JBY0-F1
#
_entry.id   AF-A0A645JBY0-F1
#
_cell.length_a   1.000
_cell.length_b   1.000
_cell.length_c   1.000
_cell.angle_alpha   90.00
_cell.angle_beta   90.00
_cell.angle_gamma   90.00
#
_symmetry.space_group_name_H-M   'P 1'
#
loop_
_entity.id
_entity.type
_entity.pdbx_description
1 polymer ?
#
loop_
_entity_poly.entity_id
_entity_poly.type
_entity_poly.pdbx_seq_one_letter_code
_entity_poly.pdbx_strand_id
1 'polypeptide(L)'
;MADKDNDAMAAMVEGIELTRKSMLDVVAKFGVQVVADIDVPMDPNVHQAIAMVESDDVAAGNVLMVMQKGYTLNGRTIRAAMVSVAKAKG
;
A
#
# COMPACT_ATOMS: atom_id res chain seq x y z
N MET A 1 14.24 -10.27 4.14
CA MET A 1 14.45 -8.82 3.94
C MET A 1 15.95 -8.62 3.74
N ALA A 2 16.38 -7.87 2.72
CA ALA A 2 17.78 -7.45 2.67
C ALA A 2 18.00 -6.49 3.85
N ASP A 3 19.07 -6.67 4.62
CA ASP A 3 19.50 -5.70 5.62
C ASP A 3 19.79 -4.38 4.93
N LYS A 4 18.94 -3.38 5.16
CA LYS A 4 19.08 -2.04 4.57
C LYS A 4 20.30 -1.29 5.11
N ASP A 5 20.87 -1.74 6.23
CA ASP A 5 22.04 -1.15 6.87
C ASP A 5 23.37 -1.83 6.47
N ASN A 6 23.33 -2.79 5.54
CA ASN A 6 24.55 -3.31 4.94
C ASN A 6 24.99 -2.38 3.80
N ASP A 7 26.00 -1.53 4.06
CA ASP A 7 26.56 -0.59 3.09
C ASP A 7 26.92 -1.24 1.74
N ALA A 8 27.31 -2.52 1.73
CA ALA A 8 27.61 -3.26 0.50
C ALA A 8 26.38 -3.47 -0.40
N MET A 9 25.17 -3.41 0.15
CA MET A 9 23.91 -3.61 -0.56
C MET A 9 23.20 -2.30 -0.91
N ALA A 10 23.67 -1.15 -0.42
CA ALA A 10 23.00 0.15 -0.61
C ALA A 10 22.75 0.47 -2.09
N ALA A 11 23.78 0.32 -2.94
CA ALA A 11 23.65 0.55 -4.39
C ALA A 11 22.67 -0.42 -5.07
N MET A 12 22.58 -1.65 -4.59
CA MET A 12 21.61 -2.63 -5.11
C MET A 12 20.18 -2.26 -4.71
N VAL A 13 19.98 -1.84 -3.45
CA VAL A 13 18.67 -1.37 -2.96
C VAL A 13 18.21 -0.16 -3.75
N GLU A 14 19.09 0.82 -3.97
CA GLU A 14 18.80 2.00 -4.79
C GLU A 14 18.41 1.61 -6.23
N GLY A 15 19.16 0.70 -6.86
CA GLY A 15 18.84 0.21 -8.20
C GLY A 15 17.47 -0.47 -8.29
N ILE A 16 17.10 -1.24 -7.26
CA ILE A 16 15.77 -1.87 -7.17
C ILE A 16 14.68 -0.80 -6.98
N GLU A 17 14.91 0.21 -6.13
CA GLU A 17 13.95 1.30 -5.92
C GLU A 17 13.74 2.11 -7.20
N LEU A 18 14.80 2.40 -7.95
CA LEU A 18 14.74 3.08 -9.25
C LEU A 18 13.98 2.24 -10.29
N THR A 19 14.25 0.94 -10.33
CA THR A 19 13.52 0.01 -11.22
C THR A 19 12.04 -0.03 -10.87
N ARG A 20 11.71 -0.10 -9.57
CA ARG A 20 10.31 -0.09 -9.09
C ARG A 20 9.62 1.22 -9.45
N LYS A 21 10.28 2.36 -9.27
CA LYS A 21 9.76 3.68 -9.66
C LYS A 21 9.48 3.71 -11.17
N SER A 22 10.47 3.33 -11.98
CA SER A 22 10.33 3.32 -13.44
C SER A 22 9.19 2.42 -13.90
N MET A 23 9.02 1.24 -13.29
CA MET A 23 7.90 0.34 -13.57
C MET A 23 6.56 1.00 -13.28
N LEU A 24 6.41 1.61 -12.09
CA LEU A 24 5.19 2.31 -11.68
C LEU A 24 4.88 3.52 -12.60
N ASP A 25 5.90 4.30 -12.94
CA ASP A 25 5.77 5.45 -13.84
C ASP A 25 5.33 5.03 -15.25
N VAL A 26 5.82 3.89 -15.75
CA VAL A 26 5.41 3.35 -17.05
C VAL A 26 3.95 2.93 -17.03
N VAL A 27 3.53 2.10 -16.07
CA VAL A 27 2.14 1.62 -16.02
C VAL A 27 1.13 2.74 -15.73
N ALA A 28 1.53 3.77 -14.98
CA ALA A 28 0.72 4.95 -14.73
C ALA A 28 0.32 5.68 -16.02
N LYS A 29 1.22 5.74 -17.02
CA LYS A 29 0.92 6.31 -18.35
C LYS A 29 -0.19 5.56 -19.09
N PHE A 30 -0.44 4.30 -18.73
CA PHE A 30 -1.52 3.47 -19.30
C PHE A 30 -2.74 3.38 -18.37
N GLY A 31 -2.85 4.27 -17.37
CA GLY A 31 -4.02 4.39 -16.52
C GLY A 31 -4.02 3.48 -15.29
N VAL A 32 -2.88 2.86 -14.94
CA VAL A 32 -2.75 2.13 -13.67
C VAL A 32 -2.50 3.10 -12.52
N GLN A 33 -3.28 3.02 -11.46
CA GLN A 33 -3.07 3.81 -10.24
C GLN A 33 -2.87 2.90 -9.04
N VAL A 34 -2.05 3.35 -8.09
CA VAL A 34 -1.75 2.63 -6.86
C VAL A 34 -2.76 3.01 -5.78
N VAL A 35 -3.31 2.03 -5.08
CA VAL A 35 -4.14 2.22 -3.88
C VAL A 35 -3.29 1.88 -2.66
N ALA A 36 -2.90 2.91 -1.90
CA ALA A 36 -2.01 2.74 -0.75
C ALA A 36 -2.19 3.80 0.36
N ASP A 37 -3.26 4.58 0.32
CA ASP A 37 -3.52 5.63 1.31
C ASP A 37 -3.91 5.01 2.65
N ILE A 38 -3.48 5.67 3.73
CA ILE A 38 -3.84 5.37 5.12
C ILE A 38 -4.66 6.53 5.69
N ASP A 39 -5.32 6.30 6.82
CA ASP A 39 -6.24 7.29 7.43
C ASP A 39 -7.38 7.72 6.48
N VAL A 40 -7.80 6.79 5.62
CA VAL A 40 -8.99 6.93 4.77
C VAL A 40 -10.02 5.89 5.16
N PRO A 41 -11.33 6.17 5.02
CA PRO A 41 -12.36 5.16 5.25
C PRO A 41 -12.11 3.91 4.42
N MET A 42 -12.31 2.73 5.00
CA MET A 42 -12.21 1.47 4.26
C MET A 42 -13.32 1.40 3.19
N ASP A 43 -12.91 1.46 1.92
CA ASP A 43 -13.77 1.22 0.76
C ASP A 43 -13.61 -0.23 0.23
N PRO A 44 -14.63 -1.10 0.32
CA PRO A 44 -14.59 -2.48 -0.19
C PRO A 44 -14.33 -2.63 -1.69
N ASN A 45 -14.53 -1.57 -2.49
CA ASN A 45 -14.28 -1.62 -3.93
C ASN A 45 -12.79 -1.66 -4.27
N VAL A 46 -11.95 -1.07 -3.41
CA VAL A 46 -10.51 -0.92 -3.62
C VAL A 46 -9.66 -1.49 -2.49
N HIS A 47 -10.26 -1.80 -1.35
CA HIS A 47 -9.61 -2.39 -0.17
C HIS A 47 -10.18 -3.77 0.17
N GLN A 48 -9.29 -4.65 0.61
CA GLN A 48 -9.59 -5.93 1.21
C GLN A 48 -9.07 -5.90 2.65
N ALA A 49 -9.99 -5.73 3.61
CA ALA A 49 -9.63 -5.79 5.03
C ALA A 49 -9.31 -7.23 5.42
N ILE A 50 -8.06 -7.48 5.84
CA ILE A 50 -7.59 -8.80 6.26
C ILE A 50 -7.41 -8.92 7.77
N ALA A 51 -7.39 -7.78 8.48
CA ALA A 51 -7.30 -7.73 9.93
C ALA A 51 -7.97 -6.46 10.48
N MET A 52 -8.47 -6.54 11.71
CA MET A 52 -8.89 -5.40 12.52
C MET A 52 -7.88 -5.24 13.66
N VAL A 53 -7.36 -4.03 13.87
CA VAL A 53 -6.32 -3.77 14.87
C VAL A 53 -6.78 -2.65 15.79
N GLU A 54 -6.66 -2.87 17.10
CA GLU A 54 -6.97 -1.84 18.10
C GLU A 54 -5.92 -0.73 18.06
N SER A 55 -6.34 0.47 17.69
CA SER A 55 -5.46 1.63 17.57
C SER A 55 -6.28 2.92 17.69
N ASP A 56 -5.64 3.94 18.26
CA ASP A 56 -6.16 5.31 18.34
C ASP A 56 -5.41 6.25 17.36
N ASP A 57 -4.53 5.69 16.50
CA ASP A 57 -3.70 6.46 15.56
C ASP A 57 -4.54 7.07 14.43
N VAL A 58 -5.62 6.39 14.04
CA VAL A 58 -6.59 6.83 13.02
C VAL A 58 -8.01 6.54 13.50
N ALA A 59 -9.01 7.17 12.88
CA ALA A 59 -10.40 6.93 13.24
C ALA A 59 -10.82 5.46 13.05
N ALA A 60 -11.65 4.93 13.96
CA ALA A 60 -12.17 3.58 13.84
C ALA A 60 -12.92 3.39 12.50
N GLY A 61 -12.61 2.30 11.78
CA GLY A 61 -13.12 2.06 10.43
C GLY A 61 -12.24 2.60 9.29
N ASN A 62 -11.21 3.40 9.59
CA ASN A 62 -10.21 3.82 8.61
C ASN A 62 -9.14 2.75 8.40
N VAL A 63 -8.51 2.79 7.23
CA VAL A 63 -7.31 2.04 6.90
C VAL A 63 -6.18 2.46 7.83
N LEU A 64 -5.73 1.54 8.68
CA LEU A 64 -4.62 1.75 9.60
C LEU A 64 -3.28 1.49 8.91
N MET A 65 -3.20 0.40 8.15
CA MET A 65 -1.97 0.02 7.45
C MET A 65 -2.29 -0.69 6.14
N VAL A 66 -1.49 -0.41 5.12
CA VAL A 66 -1.51 -1.14 3.85
C VAL A 66 -0.42 -2.21 3.85
N MET A 67 -0.82 -3.47 4.03
CA MET A 67 0.11 -4.61 4.00
C MET A 67 0.55 -4.94 2.57
N GLN A 68 -0.33 -4.70 1.61
CA GLN A 68 -0.04 -4.88 0.19
C GLN A 68 -0.79 -3.84 -0.63
N LYS A 69 -0.05 -3.10 -1.45
CA LYS A 69 -0.61 -2.09 -2.35
C LYS A 69 -1.64 -2.69 -3.30
N GLY A 70 -2.76 -2.00 -3.44
CA GLY A 70 -3.77 -2.27 -4.47
C GLY A 70 -3.47 -1.51 -5.75
N TYR A 71 -4.19 -1.85 -6.80
CA TYR A 71 -4.06 -1.22 -8.11
C TYR A 71 -5.43 -1.13 -8.81
N THR A 72 -5.68 0.00 -9.45
CA THR A 72 -6.79 0.19 -10.38
C THR A 72 -6.25 0.39 -11.79
N LEU A 73 -7.03 0.04 -12.81
CA LEU A 73 -6.78 0.33 -14.22
C LEU A 73 -7.97 1.11 -14.76
N ASN A 74 -7.76 2.38 -15.11
CA ASN A 74 -8.82 3.28 -15.57
C ASN A 74 -10.03 3.30 -14.61
N GLY A 75 -9.75 3.35 -13.30
CA GLY A 75 -10.76 3.34 -12.25
C GLY A 75 -11.34 1.96 -11.89
N ARG A 76 -11.11 0.92 -12.70
CA ARG A 76 -11.53 -0.45 -12.36
C ARG A 76 -10.49 -1.13 -11.48
N THR A 77 -10.89 -1.65 -10.32
CA THR A 77 -10.00 -2.43 -9.46
C THR A 77 -9.51 -3.69 -10.16
N ILE A 78 -8.19 -3.80 -10.31
CA ILE A 78 -7.52 -5.01 -10.84
C ILE A 78 -6.92 -5.83 -9.70
N ARG A 79 -6.63 -5.20 -8.56
CA ARG A 79 -6.19 -5.84 -7.32
C ARG A 79 -6.56 -4.93 -6.15
N ALA A 80 -7.37 -5.42 -5.22
CA ALA A 80 -7.65 -4.67 -4.00
C ALA A 80 -6.39 -4.57 -3.11
N ALA A 81 -6.22 -3.45 -2.42
CA ALA A 81 -5.17 -3.29 -1.42
C ALA A 81 -5.50 -4.17 -0.21
N MET A 82 -4.55 -4.97 0.27
CA MET A 82 -4.75 -5.71 1.52
C MET A 82 -4.39 -4.80 2.68
N VAL A 83 -5.37 -4.54 3.54
CA VAL A 83 -5.28 -3.55 4.60
C VAL A 83 -5.64 -4.12 5.96
N SER A 84 -5.08 -3.52 7.02
CA SER A 84 -5.66 -3.58 8.35
C SER A 84 -6.50 -2.34 8.59
N VAL A 85 -7.60 -2.51 9.32
CA VAL A 85 -8.54 -1.43 9.65
C VAL A 85 -8.49 -1.15 11.14
N ALA A 86 -8.52 0.12 11.52
CA ALA A 86 -8.54 0.51 12.92
C ALA A 86 -9.85 0.13 13.59
N LYS A 87 -9.76 -0.42 14.79
CA LYS A 87 -10.87 -0.68 15.70
C LYS A 87 -10.66 0.15 16.96
N ALA A 88 -11.72 0.75 17.49
CA ALA A 88 -11.66 1.43 18.78
C ALA A 88 -11.23 0.44 19.88
N LYS A 89 -10.39 0.90 20.82
CA LYS A 89 -10.11 0.16 22.05
C LYS A 89 -11.38 0.10 22.89
N GLY A 90 -11.68 -1.09 23.41
CA GLY A 90 -12.82 -1.33 24.30
C GLY A 90 -12.61 -0.79 25.71
#